data_AF-A0A259STR3-F1
#
_entry.id   AF-A0A259STR3-F1
#
_cell.length_a   1.000
_cell.length_b   1.000
_cell.length_c   1.000
_cell.angle_alpha   90.00
_cell.angle_beta   90.00
_cell.angle_gamma   90.00
#
_symmetry.space_group_name_H-M   'P 1'
#
loop_
_entity.id
_entity.type
_entity.pdbx_description
1 polymer ?
#
loop_
_entity_poly.entity_id
_entity_poly.type
_entity_poly.pdbx_seq_one_letter_code
_entity_poly.pdbx_strand_id
1 'polypeptide(L)' 'MTVLHDKALRGFASDNYSGIHPEVLQAIVEANDGHQIAYGEDQYTERLQEVFRQHFGEGVEAFPVFNGTGANV' A
#
# COMPACT_ATOMS: atom_id res chain seq x y z
N MET A 1 9.79 18.21 17.27
CA MET A 1 9.33 18.54 15.91
C MET A 1 7.96 19.19 16.01
N THR A 2 7.73 20.30 15.32
CA THR A 2 6.44 21.00 15.32
C THR A 2 5.58 20.48 14.18
N VAL A 3 4.32 20.16 14.45
CA VAL A 3 3.37 19.71 13.43
C VAL A 3 2.96 20.90 12.55
N LEU A 4 2.97 20.72 11.23
CA LEU A 4 2.73 21.80 10.25
C LEU A 4 1.26 22.01 9.87
N HIS A 5 0.35 21.09 10.20
CA HIS A 5 -1.06 21.14 9.83
C HIS A 5 -1.99 20.78 11.00
N ASP A 6 -3.28 21.16 10.89
CA ASP A 6 -4.30 20.75 11.84
C ASP A 6 -4.65 19.26 11.65
N LYS A 7 -4.27 18.43 12.63
CA LYS A 7 -4.54 16.97 12.61
C LYS A 7 -6.03 16.63 12.83
N ALA A 8 -6.82 17.57 13.34
CA ALA A 8 -8.26 17.41 13.52
C ALA A 8 -9.05 17.79 12.27
N LEU A 9 -8.43 18.42 11.27
CA LEU A 9 -9.10 18.80 10.03
C LEU A 9 -9.69 17.55 9.36
N ARG A 10 -10.99 17.61 9.07
CA ARG A 10 -11.73 16.64 8.26
C ARG A 10 -12.49 17.41 7.20
N GLY A 11 -12.35 16.98 5.96
CA GLY A 11 -13.06 17.56 4.81
C GLY A 11 -14.00 16.53 4.19
N PHE A 12 -15.02 17.02 3.49
CA PHE A 12 -15.95 16.21 2.70
C PHE A 12 -15.73 16.35 1.19
N ALA A 13 -14.58 16.89 0.77
CA ALA A 13 -14.25 17.11 -0.63
C ALA A 13 -13.80 15.81 -1.33
N SER A 14 -12.83 15.11 -0.74
CA SER A 14 -12.35 13.82 -1.22
C SER A 14 -11.68 13.04 -0.08
N ASP A 15 -11.78 11.72 -0.16
CA ASP A 15 -11.08 10.76 0.67
C ASP A 15 -9.57 10.71 0.37
N ASN A 16 -9.11 11.14 -0.80
CA ASN A 16 -7.68 11.20 -1.13
C ASN A 16 -6.90 12.28 -0.34
N TYR A 17 -7.59 13.07 0.49
CA TYR A 17 -6.97 13.97 1.48
C TYR A 17 -6.56 13.24 2.77
N SER A 18 -6.97 11.99 2.94
CA SER A 18 -6.61 11.15 4.08
C SER A 18 -5.11 10.85 4.08
N GLY A 19 -4.51 10.80 5.27
CA GLY A 19 -3.16 10.28 5.44
C GLY A 19 -3.10 8.74 5.38
N ILE A 20 -1.89 8.21 5.50
CA ILE A 20 -1.63 6.77 5.60
C ILE A 20 -2.19 6.18 6.90
N HIS A 21 -2.80 4.99 6.83
CA HIS A 21 -3.24 4.25 8.01
C HIS A 21 -2.02 3.80 8.86
N PRO A 22 -2.05 3.86 10.21
CA PRO A 22 -0.90 3.53 11.04
C PRO A 22 -0.28 2.14 10.78
N GLU A 23 -1.11 1.12 10.56
CA GLU A 23 -0.65 -0.24 10.26
C GLU A 23 0.07 -0.32 8.90
N VAL A 24 -0.36 0.45 7.91
CA VAL A 24 0.31 0.51 6.60
C VAL A 24 1.65 1.22 6.73
N LEU A 25 1.72 2.30 7.51
CA LEU A 25 2.99 2.98 7.78
C LEU A 25 3.98 2.06 8.52
N GLN A 26 3.49 1.28 9.48
CA GLN A 26 4.29 0.31 10.21
C GLN A 26 4.82 -0.80 9.29
N ALA A 27 4.00 -1.32 8.38
CA ALA A 27 4.44 -2.31 7.39
C ALA A 27 5.56 -1.76 6.47
N ILE A 28 5.51 -0.48 6.09
CA ILE A 28 6.58 0.17 5.34
C ILE A 28 7.87 0.24 6.17
N VAL A 29 7.76 0.59 7.46
CA VAL A 29 8.92 0.63 8.37
C VAL A 29 9.57 -0.76 8.49
N GLU A 30 8.78 -1.82 8.60
CA GLU A 30 9.26 -3.20 8.65
C GLU A 30 9.91 -3.64 7.32
N ALA A 31 9.30 -3.28 6.19
CA ALA A 31 9.85 -3.55 4.86
C ALA A 31 11.13 -2.78 4.54
N ASN A 32 11.42 -1.71 5.28
CA ASN A 32 12.60 -0.88 5.08
C ASN A 32 13.89 -1.44 5.74
N ASP A 33 13.83 -2.62 6.36
CA ASP A 33 15.01 -3.31 6.89
C ASP A 33 15.56 -4.37 5.92
N GLY A 34 16.88 -4.53 5.90
CA GLY A 34 17.57 -5.48 5.02
C GLY A 34 17.51 -5.18 3.52
N HIS A 35 17.61 -6.23 2.71
CA HIS A 35 17.60 -6.15 1.24
C HIS A 35 16.66 -7.20 0.65
N GLN A 36 15.96 -6.83 -0.41
CA GLN A 36 15.08 -7.70 -1.20
C GLN A 36 15.35 -7.47 -2.69
N ILE A 37 14.94 -8.43 -3.53
CA ILE A 37 15.09 -8.32 -4.99
C ILE A 37 14.10 -7.27 -5.52
N ALA A 38 14.49 -6.53 -6.55
CA ALA A 38 13.65 -5.50 -7.15
C ALA A 38 12.58 -6.10 -8.09
N TYR A 39 11.67 -5.24 -8.56
CA TYR A 39 10.72 -5.54 -9.64
C TYR A 39 9.75 -6.70 -9.38
N GLY A 40 9.38 -6.91 -8.11
CA GLY A 40 8.30 -7.85 -7.73
C GLY A 40 8.77 -9.26 -7.40
N GLU A 41 10.08 -9.52 -7.41
CA GLU A 41 10.66 -10.80 -6.99
C GLU A 41 10.97 -10.85 -5.48
N ASP A 42 10.33 -9.98 -4.69
CA ASP A 42 10.47 -9.89 -3.24
C ASP A 42 9.35 -10.63 -2.47
N GLN A 43 9.59 -10.89 -1.19
CA GLN A 43 8.66 -11.61 -0.32
C GLN A 43 7.34 -10.87 -0.06
N TYR A 44 7.33 -9.53 -0.13
CA TYR A 44 6.09 -8.76 0.06
C TYR A 44 5.18 -8.87 -1.16
N THR A 45 5.77 -8.89 -2.36
CA THR A 45 5.03 -9.13 -3.60
C THR A 45 4.50 -10.57 -3.67
N GLU A 46 5.25 -11.57 -3.20
CA GLU A 46 4.73 -12.94 -3.06
C GLU A 46 3.54 -13.00 -2.08
N ARG A 47 3.67 -12.35 -0.92
CA ARG A 47 2.58 -12.27 0.07
C ARG A 47 1.34 -11.58 -0.48
N LEU A 48 1.50 -10.57 -1.33
CA LEU A 48 0.37 -9.92 -2.02
C LEU A 48 -0.42 -10.93 -2.85
N GLN A 49 0.25 -11.82 -3.59
CA GLN A 49 -0.42 -12.86 -4.38
C GLN A 49 -1.24 -13.81 -3.49
N GLU A 50 -0.67 -14.23 -2.36
CA GLU A 50 -1.36 -15.09 -1.41
C GLU A 50 -2.63 -14.44 -0.85
N VAL A 51 -2.54 -13.17 -0.44
CA VAL A 51 -3.69 -12.41 0.10
C VAL A 51 -4.78 -12.28 -0.96
N PHE A 52 -4.41 -12.00 -2.22
CA PHE A 52 -5.38 -11.92 -3.31
C PHE A 52 -6.04 -13.27 -3.58
N ARG A 53 -5.28 -14.38 -3.60
CA ARG A 53 -5.87 -15.72 -3.72
C ARG A 53 -6.79 -16.06 -2.56
N GLN A 54 -6.46 -15.66 -1.33
CA GLN A 54 -7.31 -15.84 -0.15
C GLN A 54 -8.67 -15.12 -0.27
N HIS A 55 -8.68 -13.92 -0.87
CA HIS A 55 -9.90 -13.13 -0.99
C HIS A 55 -10.73 -13.44 -2.24
N PHE A 56 -10.06 -13.73 -3.36
CA PHE A 56 -10.70 -13.82 -4.68
C PHE A 56 -10.66 -15.23 -5.30
N GLY A 57 -9.93 -16.18 -4.70
CA GLY A 57 -9.83 -17.56 -5.15
C GLY A 57 -8.56 -17.87 -5.96
N GLU A 58 -8.38 -19.15 -6.26
CA GLU A 58 -7.25 -19.65 -7.04
C GLU A 58 -7.22 -19.09 -8.46
N GLY A 59 -6.02 -18.90 -8.99
CA GLY A 59 -5.80 -18.39 -10.36
C GLY A 59 -5.84 -16.86 -10.50
N VAL A 60 -6.09 -16.11 -9.42
CA VAL A 60 -5.95 -14.65 -9.41
C VAL A 60 -4.47 -14.26 -9.30
N GLU A 61 -4.10 -13.25 -10.08
CA GLU A 61 -2.79 -12.60 -10.06
C GLU A 61 -2.96 -11.12 -9.75
N ALA A 62 -2.09 -10.58 -8.88
CA ALA A 62 -2.09 -9.18 -8.49
C ALA A 62 -0.87 -8.47 -9.08
N PHE A 63 -1.08 -7.29 -9.67
CA PHE A 63 -0.01 -6.48 -10.25
C PHE A 63 -0.01 -5.10 -9.56
N PRO A 64 0.89 -4.84 -8.60
CA PRO A 64 0.91 -3.57 -7.89
C PRO A 64 1.34 -2.44 -8.83
N VAL A 65 0.55 -1.37 -8.87
CA VAL A 65 0.79 -0.16 -9.66
C VAL A 65 0.61 1.07 -8.77
N PHE A 66 1.19 2.21 -9.19
CA PHE A 66 1.27 3.39 -8.33
C PHE A 66 -0.08 4.05 -7.99
N ASN A 67 -1.04 4.03 -8.91
CA ASN A 67 -2.34 4.69 -8.71
C ASN A 67 -3.44 4.06 -9.58
N GLY A 68 -4.69 4.47 -9.33
CA GLY A 68 -5.85 3.96 -10.07
C GLY A 68 -5.85 4.28 -11.56
N THR A 69 -5.28 5.41 -11.98
CA THR A 69 -5.17 5.74 -13.41
C THR A 69 -4.22 4.78 -14.13
N GLY A 70 -3.08 4.45 -13.52
CA GLY A 70 -2.11 3.49 -14.05
C GLY A 70 -2.62 2.05 -14.06
N ALA A 71 -3.62 1.72 -13.24
CA ALA A 71 -4.28 0.42 -13.26
C ALA A 71 -5.26 0.25 -14.44
N ASN A 72 -5.78 1.34 -15.00
CA ASN A 72 -6.81 1.31 -16.04
C ASN A 72 -6.28 1.20 -17.48
N VAL A 73 -4.98 1.38 -17.70
CA VAL A 73 -4.32 1.41 -19.01
C VAL A 73 -3.40 0.21 -19.20
#